data_AF-A0A258KRJ2-F1
#
_entry.id   AF-A0A258KRJ2-F1
#
_cell.length_a   1.000
_cell.length_b   1.000
_cell.length_c   1.000
_cell.angle_alpha   90.00
_cell.angle_beta   90.00
_cell.angle_gamma   90.00
#
_symmetry.space_group_name_H-M   'P 1'
#
loop_
_entity.id
_entity.type
_entity.pdbx_description
1 polymer ?
#
loop_
_entity_poly.entity_id
_entity_poly.type
_entity_poly.pdbx_seq_one_letter_code
_entity_poly.pdbx_strand_id
1 'polypeptide(L)'
;AISARLAYNWRSDFLLTVRDVIVPFAPIMNEATGQLDGSLFYTVNPKMKIGVQGVNLLNETTMTSQVLNDELLKTGRSWFMNDRRYTFVVRASF
;
A
#
# COMPACT_ATOMS: atom_id res chain seq x y z
N ALA A 1 -3.88 -27.78 -10.72
CA ALA A 1 -4.88 -26.80 -10.21
C ALA A 1 -4.26 -25.40 -10.21
N ILE A 2 -5.05 -24.39 -10.57
CA ILE A 2 -4.65 -22.98 -10.58
C ILE A 2 -5.30 -22.30 -9.36
N SER A 3 -4.54 -21.47 -8.65
CA SER A 3 -5.03 -20.63 -7.56
C SER A 3 -4.66 -19.19 -7.85
N ALA A 4 -5.65 -18.31 -7.86
CA ALA A 4 -5.45 -16.87 -8.04
C ALA A 4 -6.06 -16.12 -6.86
N ARG A 5 -5.45 -15.02 -6.47
CA ARG A 5 -5.96 -14.10 -5.44
C ARG A 5 -5.67 -12.67 -5.86
N LEU A 6 -6.66 -11.81 -5.71
CA LEU A 6 -6.51 -10.35 -5.70
C LEU A 6 -7.00 -9.83 -4.35
N ALA A 7 -6.35 -8.80 -3.84
CA ALA A 7 -6.75 -8.12 -2.61
C ALA A 7 -6.59 -6.62 -2.80
N TYR A 8 -7.68 -5.87 -2.61
CA TYR A 8 -7.68 -4.42 -2.65
C TYR A 8 -7.96 -3.88 -1.24
N ASN A 9 -7.10 -3.01 -0.75
CA ASN A 9 -7.25 -2.34 0.54
C ASN A 9 -7.42 -0.84 0.29
N TRP A 10 -8.48 -0.26 0.85
CA TRP A 10 -8.73 1.18 0.83
C TRP A 10 -8.69 1.75 2.23
N ARG A 11 -8.11 2.94 2.37
CA ARG A 11 -8.15 3.70 3.61
C ARG A 11 -8.47 5.16 3.27
N SER A 12 -9.57 5.66 3.83
CA SER A 12 -9.91 7.08 3.77
C SER A 12 -8.88 7.93 4.51
N ASP A 13 -8.95 9.25 4.32
CA ASP A 13 -8.06 10.18 5.00
C ASP A 13 -8.22 10.09 6.52
N PHE A 14 -7.11 10.27 7.24
CA PHE A 14 -7.10 10.17 8.70
C PHE A 14 -5.96 10.99 9.30
N LEU A 15 -6.14 11.40 10.55
CA LEU A 15 -5.15 12.18 11.28
C LEU A 15 -3.96 11.28 11.69
N LEU A 16 -2.74 11.66 11.29
CA LEU A 16 -1.50 10.99 11.68
C LEU A 16 -0.93 11.54 12.98
N THR A 17 -0.87 12.87 13.08
CA THR A 17 -0.42 13.56 14.29
C THR A 17 -1.12 14.91 14.41
N VAL A 18 -1.46 15.29 15.64
CA VAL A 18 -2.01 16.62 15.96
C VAL A 18 -0.96 17.73 15.88
N ARG A 19 0.33 17.37 15.96
CA ARG A 19 1.43 18.34 16.04
C ARG A 19 2.66 17.80 15.33
N ASP A 20 2.96 18.32 14.14
CA ASP A 20 4.20 17.99 13.44
C ASP A 20 5.42 18.55 14.18
N VAL A 21 6.61 18.06 13.84
CA VAL A 21 7.89 18.55 14.37
C VAL A 21 8.34 19.83 13.67
N ILE A 22 7.88 20.05 12.44
CA ILE A 22 8.24 21.20 11.60
C ILE A 22 7.32 22.38 11.90
N VAL A 23 7.88 23.57 12.11
CA VAL A 23 7.15 24.83 12.28
C VAL A 23 6.20 25.04 11.09
N PRO A 24 4.90 25.35 11.30
CA PRO A 24 4.26 25.86 12.53
C PRO A 24 3.65 24.77 13.44
N PHE A 25 4.12 23.53 13.34
CA PHE A 25 3.64 22.38 14.11
C PHE A 25 2.19 22.00 13.76
N ALA A 26 1.83 22.19 12.49
CA ALA A 26 0.50 21.89 11.96
C ALA A 26 0.11 20.41 12.15
N PRO A 27 -1.19 20.09 12.29
CA PRO A 27 -1.67 18.72 12.21
C PRO A 27 -1.38 18.10 10.83
N ILE A 28 -0.99 16.83 10.81
CA ILE A 28 -0.71 16.10 9.57
C ILE A 28 -1.78 15.04 9.34
N MET A 29 -2.36 15.05 8.16
CA MET A 29 -3.31 14.06 7.65
C MET A 29 -2.59 13.09 6.73
N ASN A 30 -2.92 11.81 6.80
CA ASN A 30 -2.70 10.91 5.69
C ASN A 30 -3.86 11.07 4.72
N GLU A 31 -3.57 11.20 3.43
CA GLU A 31 -4.60 11.28 2.41
C GLU A 31 -5.18 9.89 2.11
N ALA A 32 -6.37 9.90 1.52
CA ALA A 32 -7.02 8.66 1.11
C ALA A 32 -6.16 7.92 0.07
N THR A 33 -6.03 6.61 0.22
CA THR A 33 -5.14 5.80 -0.62
C THR A 33 -5.66 4.37 -0.76
N GLY A 34 -5.30 3.72 -1.87
CA GLY A 34 -5.73 2.37 -2.20
C GLY A 34 -4.62 1.50 -2.78
N GLN A 35 -4.45 0.28 -2.27
CA GLN A 35 -3.43 -0.66 -2.77
C GLN A 35 -4.05 -1.96 -3.24
N LEU A 36 -3.66 -2.38 -4.45
CA LEU A 36 -4.01 -3.67 -5.05
C LEU A 36 -2.81 -4.60 -5.05
N ASP A 37 -2.98 -5.77 -4.44
CA ASP A 37 -2.01 -6.85 -4.45
C ASP A 37 -2.62 -8.09 -5.12
N GLY A 38 -1.75 -8.94 -5.67
CA GLY A 38 -2.17 -10.12 -6.42
C GLY A 38 -1.22 -11.29 -6.32
N SER A 39 -1.75 -12.49 -6.54
CA SER A 39 -0.93 -13.69 -6.71
C SER A 39 -1.59 -14.73 -7.60
N LEU A 40 -0.75 -15.48 -8.31
CA LEU A 40 -1.14 -16.60 -9.16
C LEU A 40 -0.21 -17.78 -8.89
N PHE A 41 -0.78 -18.94 -8.59
CA PHE A 41 -0.06 -20.17 -8.33
C PHE A 41 -0.57 -21.30 -9.22
N TYR A 42 0.36 -22.10 -9.73
CA TYR A 42 0.12 -23.32 -10.47
C TYR A 42 0.69 -24.51 -9.72
N THR A 43 -0.14 -25.54 -9.53
CA THR A 43 0.29 -26.82 -8.95
C THR A 43 0.86 -27.70 -10.05
N VAL A 44 2.18 -27.91 -10.00
CA VAL A 44 2.92 -28.72 -10.99
C VAL A 44 2.68 -30.20 -10.75
N ASN A 45 2.74 -30.64 -9.49
CA ASN A 45 2.45 -32.00 -9.05
C ASN A 45 1.94 -31.98 -7.59
N PRO A 46 1.51 -33.11 -7.00
CA PRO A 46 0.96 -33.13 -5.63
C PRO A 46 1.89 -32.56 -4.55
N LYS A 47 3.19 -32.47 -4.82
CA LYS A 47 4.24 -32.03 -3.89
C LYS A 47 4.87 -30.69 -4.25
N MET A 48 4.54 -30.07 -5.39
CA MET A 48 5.21 -28.88 -5.91
C MET A 48 4.22 -27.86 -6.49
N LYS A 49 4.42 -26.59 -6.12
CA LYS A 49 3.69 -25.44 -6.65
C LYS A 49 4.68 -24.34 -7.05
N ILE A 50 4.39 -23.65 -8.15
CA ILE A 50 5.11 -22.46 -8.57
C ILE A 50 4.12 -21.29 -8.65
N GLY A 51 4.59 -20.07 -8.51
CA GLY A 51 3.71 -18.91 -8.64
C GLY A 51 4.43 -17.59 -8.67
N VAL A 52 3.64 -16.57 -8.93
CA VAL A 52 4.06 -15.17 -8.91
C VAL A 52 3.18 -14.39 -7.93
N GLN A 53 3.78 -13.44 -7.25
CA GLN A 53 3.10 -12.49 -6.38
C GLN A 53 3.48 -11.08 -6.82
N GLY A 54 2.52 -10.17 -6.81
CA GLY A 54 2.73 -8.75 -7.08
C GLY A 54 2.13 -7.92 -5.97
N VAL A 55 2.89 -6.93 -5.50
CA VAL A 55 2.44 -5.94 -4.51
C VAL A 55 2.46 -4.54 -5.09
N ASN A 56 1.53 -3.70 -4.65
CA ASN A 56 1.31 -2.35 -5.16
C ASN A 56 1.14 -2.30 -6.70
N LEU A 57 0.26 -3.14 -7.23
CA LEU A 57 0.02 -3.26 -8.67
C LEU A 57 -0.50 -1.95 -9.32
N LEU A 58 -1.05 -1.03 -8.53
CA LEU A 58 -1.49 0.29 -9.00
C LEU A 58 -0.38 1.34 -8.97
N ASN A 59 0.81 1.03 -8.40
CA ASN A 59 1.88 2.00 -8.14
C ASN A 59 1.38 3.21 -7.32
N GLU A 60 0.64 2.91 -6.27
CA GLU A 60 0.07 3.87 -5.35
C GLU A 60 1.16 4.55 -4.52
N THR A 61 0.99 5.85 -4.29
CA THR A 61 1.85 6.66 -3.42
C THR A 61 1.03 7.17 -2.24
N THR A 62 1.48 6.90 -1.02
CA THR A 62 0.86 7.44 0.18
C THR A 62 1.25 8.91 0.33
N MET A 63 0.25 9.79 0.26
CA MET A 63 0.44 11.23 0.37
C MET A 63 0.02 11.71 1.76
N THR A 64 0.72 12.69 2.28
CA THR A 64 0.34 13.37 3.52
C THR A 64 0.12 14.86 3.26
N SER A 65 -0.81 15.45 3.98
CA SER A 65 -1.05 16.90 3.96
C SER A 65 -0.99 17.48 5.35
N GLN A 66 -0.71 18.78 5.43
CA GLN A 66 -0.74 19.55 6.67
C GLN A 66 -1.93 20.51 6.66
N VAL A 67 -2.58 20.68 7.81
CA VAL A 67 -3.69 21.63 7.99
C VAL A 67 -3.16 22.99 8.42
N LEU A 68 -3.43 24.03 7.63
CA LEU A 68 -2.82 25.35 7.78
C LEU A 68 -3.61 26.32 8.68
N ASN A 69 -4.92 26.10 8.83
CA ASN A 69 -5.82 27.01 9.54
C ASN A 69 -7.09 26.30 10.05
N ASP A 70 -7.94 27.04 10.76
CA ASP A 70 -9.19 26.55 11.36
C ASP A 70 -10.26 26.21 10.30
N GLU A 71 -10.14 26.72 9.08
CA GLU A 71 -10.97 26.34 7.92
C GLU A 71 -10.56 25.02 7.26
N LEU A 72 -9.63 24.26 7.87
CA LEU A 72 -9.10 22.99 7.36
C LEU A 72 -8.43 23.10 5.98
N LEU A 73 -7.80 24.23 5.67
CA LEU A 73 -7.00 24.37 4.45
C LEU A 73 -5.82 23.40 4.50
N LYS A 74 -5.78 22.45 3.56
CA LYS A 74 -4.71 21.44 3.47
C LYS A 74 -3.67 21.82 2.41
N THR A 75 -2.40 21.52 2.66
CA THR A 75 -1.33 21.54 1.64
C THR A 75 -0.45 20.30 1.74
N GLY A 76 0.22 19.92 0.65
CA GLY A 76 1.06 18.73 0.61
C GLY A 76 2.24 18.80 1.57
N ARG A 77 2.57 17.67 2.22
CA ARG A 77 3.63 17.58 3.24
C ARG A 77 4.72 16.58 2.89
N SER A 78 4.38 15.35 2.52
CA SER A 78 5.32 14.28 2.20
C SER A 78 4.65 13.20 1.35
N TRP A 79 5.44 12.53 0.51
CA TRP A 79 5.01 11.43 -0.34
C TRP A 79 5.87 10.19 -0.07
N PHE A 80 5.21 9.09 0.26
CA PHE A 80 5.85 7.81 0.53
C PHE A 80 5.38 6.82 -0.53
N MET A 81 6.29 6.42 -1.42
CA MET A 81 6.00 5.39 -2.40
C MET A 81 6.61 4.07 -1.92
N ASN A 82 5.78 3.03 -1.86
CA ASN A 82 6.26 1.68 -1.68
C ASN A 82 6.45 1.06 -3.07
N ASP A 83 7.60 0.47 -3.35
CA ASP A 83 7.89 -0.03 -4.70
C ASP A 83 6.87 -1.08 -5.15
N ARG A 84 6.49 -1.01 -6.43
CA ARG A 84 5.81 -2.10 -7.10
C ARG A 84 6.79 -3.26 -7.24
N ARG A 85 6.48 -4.39 -6.60
CA ARG A 85 7.40 -5.53 -6.51
C ARG A 85 6.73 -6.81 -6.96
N TYR A 86 7.46 -7.57 -7.77
CA TYR A 86 7.07 -8.89 -8.23
C TYR A 86 7.99 -9.95 -7.62
N THR A 87 7.42 -11.05 -7.16
CA THR A 87 8.14 -12.16 -6.52
C THR A 87 7.78 -13.47 -7.19
N PHE A 88 8.79 -14.23 -7.61
CA PHE A 88 8.61 -15.61 -8.05
C PHE A 88 8.76 -16.56 -6.85
N VAL A 89 7.88 -17.55 -6.75
CA VAL A 89 7.79 -18.43 -5.58
C VAL A 89 7.71 -19.88 -6.02
N VAL A 90 8.54 -20.74 -5.42
CA VAL A 90 8.44 -22.20 -5.51
C VAL A 90 8.13 -22.75 -4.12
N ARG A 91 7.15 -23.65 -4.01
CA ARG A 91 6.76 -24.33 -2.77
C ARG A 91 6.79 -25.83 -2.97
N ALA A 92 7.46 -26.55 -2.06
CA ALA A 92 7.58 -28.00 -2.07
C ALA A 92 7.17 -28.61 -0.71
N SER A 93 6.64 -29.83 -0.71
CA SER A 93 6.31 -30.60 0.51
C SER A 93 6.74 -32.07 0.36
N PHE A 94 7.21 -32.71 1.44
CA PHE A 94 7.75 -34.08 1.42
C PHE A 94 6.79 -35.12 1.98
#